data_AF-A0A925AUC6-F1
#
_entry.id   AF-A0A925AUC6-F1
#
_cell.length_a   1.000
_cell.length_b   1.000
_cell.length_c   1.000
_cell.angle_alpha   90.00
_cell.angle_beta   90.00
_cell.angle_gamma   90.00
#
_symmetry.space_group_name_H-M   'P 1'
#
loop_
_entity.id
_entity.type
_entity.pdbx_description
1 polymer ?
#
loop_
_entity_poly.entity_id
_entity_poly.type
_entity_poly.pdbx_seq_one_letter_code
_entity_poly.pdbx_strand_id
1 'polypeptide(L)'
;MTSPYRSPVGQRNLALIRISLLIGVLMFGAFTWWLQRAGDRPPSDPSTLRLLRIEGFVVWGASIALLAFLRARVGKSADLARPSYLVVSWIVAEAVALFGGVVYFLSGDARWYIAGLFFMIAAFLLFPLRRA
;
A
#
# COMPACT_ATOMS: atom_id res chain seq x y z
N MET A 1 -16.51 7.96 27.96
CA MET A 1 -15.91 8.74 26.85
C MET A 1 -16.05 7.95 25.56
N THR A 2 -16.89 8.41 24.64
CA THR A 2 -17.04 7.80 23.31
C THR A 2 -15.83 8.19 22.44
N SER A 3 -15.18 7.20 21.80
CA SER A 3 -14.04 7.46 20.90
C SER A 3 -14.47 8.46 19.79
N PRO A 4 -13.73 9.56 19.55
CA PRO A 4 -14.09 10.57 18.55
C PRO A 4 -14.19 10.01 17.13
N TYR A 5 -13.61 8.83 16.89
CA TYR A 5 -13.66 8.10 15.61
C TYR A 5 -14.90 7.23 15.42
N ARG A 6 -15.76 7.09 16.42
CA ARG A 6 -17.12 6.56 16.23
C ARG A 6 -18.09 7.60 15.66
N SER A 7 -17.69 8.87 15.60
CA SER A 7 -18.50 9.89 14.95
C SER A 7 -18.56 9.64 13.43
N PRO A 8 -19.69 9.96 12.77
CA PRO A 8 -19.80 9.88 11.31
C PRO A 8 -18.68 10.64 10.58
N VAL A 9 -18.20 11.74 11.18
CA VAL A 9 -17.09 12.55 10.67
C VAL A 9 -15.77 11.77 10.70
N GLY A 10 -15.45 11.09 11.80
CA GLY A 10 -14.23 10.28 11.93
C GLY A 10 -14.17 9.13 10.93
N GLN A 11 -15.28 8.45 10.68
CA GLN A 11 -15.34 7.38 9.67
C GLN A 11 -15.21 7.92 8.24
N ARG A 12 -15.84 9.06 7.95
CA ARG A 12 -15.72 9.74 6.65
C ARG A 12 -14.26 10.12 6.36
N ASN A 13 -13.54 10.64 7.35
CA ASN A 13 -12.13 10.99 7.20
C ASN A 13 -11.26 9.76 6.89
N LEU A 14 -11.50 8.63 7.55
CA LEU A 14 -10.77 7.37 7.25
C LEU A 14 -11.08 6.84 5.84
N ALA A 15 -12.32 6.97 5.39
CA ALA A 15 -12.70 6.63 4.01
C ALA A 15 -11.99 7.51 2.98
N LEU A 16 -11.91 8.82 3.23
CA LEU A 16 -11.18 9.77 2.39
C LEU A 16 -9.70 9.41 2.32
N ILE A 17 -9.05 9.14 3.46
CA ILE A 17 -7.65 8.68 3.50
C ILE A 17 -7.47 7.44 2.60
N ARG A 18 -8.30 6.41 2.78
CA ARG A 18 -8.21 5.18 2.00
C ARG A 18 -8.35 5.42 0.49
N ILE A 19 -9.27 6.29 0.08
CA ILE A 19 -9.46 6.68 -1.32
C ILE A 19 -8.25 7.47 -1.84
N SER A 20 -7.73 8.41 -1.06
CA SER A 20 -6.55 9.21 -1.41
C SER A 20 -5.31 8.35 -1.63
N LEU A 21 -5.05 7.37 -0.75
CA LEU A 21 -3.94 6.42 -0.92
C LEU A 21 -4.08 5.62 -2.23
N LEU A 22 -5.28 5.11 -2.51
CA LEU A 22 -5.54 4.36 -3.74
C LEU A 22 -5.34 5.21 -5.00
N ILE A 23 -5.88 6.43 -5.00
CA ILE A 23 -5.72 7.37 -6.11
C ILE A 23 -4.24 7.69 -6.31
N GLY A 24 -3.47 7.93 -5.25
CA GLY A 24 -2.04 8.18 -5.32
C GLY A 24 -1.28 7.04 -6.02
N VAL A 25 -1.53 5.80 -5.61
CA VAL A 25 -0.93 4.60 -6.24
C VAL A 25 -1.33 4.48 -7.71
N LEU A 26 -2.62 4.65 -8.03
CA LEU A 26 -3.12 4.56 -9.40
C LEU A 26 -2.52 5.65 -10.30
N MET A 27 -2.43 6.89 -9.81
CA MET A 27 -1.79 8.00 -10.52
C MET A 27 -0.31 7.70 -10.78
N PHE A 28 0.40 7.16 -9.79
CA PHE A 28 1.80 6.76 -9.97
C PHE A 28 1.94 5.65 -11.02
N GLY A 29 1.07 4.63 -10.99
CA GLY A 29 1.02 3.59 -12.01
C GLY A 29 0.72 4.12 -13.41
N ALA A 30 -0.23 5.05 -13.53
CA ALA A 30 -0.56 5.69 -14.81
C ALA A 30 0.62 6.51 -15.36
N PHE A 31 1.29 7.27 -14.48
CA PHE A 31 2.45 8.07 -14.82
C PHE A 31 3.63 7.19 -15.29
N THR A 32 3.96 6.14 -14.53
CA THR A 32 5.03 5.20 -14.90
C THR A 32 4.72 4.47 -16.21
N TRP A 33 3.47 4.08 -16.45
CA TRP A 33 3.05 3.49 -17.72
C TRP A 33 3.17 4.47 -18.90
N TRP A 34 2.85 5.74 -18.69
CA TRP A 34 3.02 6.77 -19.72
C TRP A 34 4.51 6.97 -20.06
N LEU A 35 5.39 7.04 -19.06
CA LEU A 35 6.84 7.13 -19.28
C LEU A 35 7.40 5.91 -20.02
N GLN A 36 6.93 4.70 -19.68
CA GLN A 36 7.34 3.48 -20.39
C GLN A 36 6.95 3.53 -21.88
N ARG A 37 5.80 4.11 -22.21
CA ARG A 37 5.35 4.29 -23.60
C ARG A 37 6.11 5.37 -24.35
N ALA A 38 6.53 6.43 -23.65
CA ALA A 38 7.35 7.50 -24.24
C ALA A 38 8.76 7.02 -24.61
N GLY A 39 9.22 5.89 -24.03
CA GLY A 39 10.57 5.35 -24.25
C GLY A 39 11.62 5.94 -23.29
N ASP A 40 11.20 6.82 -22.37
CA ASP A 40 12.05 7.51 -21.38
C ASP A 40 12.40 6.63 -20.18
N ARG A 41 12.75 5.37 -20.44
CA ARG A 41 13.20 4.45 -19.38
C ARG A 41 14.66 4.72 -19.01
N PRO A 42 15.00 4.78 -17.71
CA PRO A 42 16.39 4.85 -17.31
C PRO A 42 17.16 3.60 -17.78
N PRO A 43 18.42 3.73 -18.22
CA PRO A 43 19.29 2.58 -18.43
C PRO A 43 19.43 1.82 -17.10
N SER A 44 19.04 0.56 -17.08
CA SER A 44 19.13 -0.30 -15.90
C SER A 44 20.08 -1.46 -16.14
N ASP A 45 21.16 -1.49 -15.36
CA ASP A 45 22.11 -2.60 -15.31
C ASP A 45 21.42 -3.86 -14.73
N PRO A 46 21.55 -5.04 -15.38
CA PRO A 46 21.07 -6.30 -14.85
C PRO A 46 21.45 -6.59 -13.38
N SER A 47 22.62 -6.13 -12.92
CA SER A 47 23.06 -6.32 -11.53
C SER A 47 22.18 -5.54 -10.54
N THR A 48 21.89 -4.27 -10.85
CA THR A 48 20.99 -3.39 -10.10
C THR A 48 19.56 -3.94 -10.07
N LEU A 49 19.07 -4.46 -11.19
CA LEU A 49 17.74 -5.07 -11.26
C LEU A 49 17.63 -6.33 -10.40
N ARG A 50 18.71 -7.11 -10.25
CA ARG A 50 18.73 -8.26 -9.34
C ARG A 50 18.66 -7.82 -7.89
N LEU A 51 19.44 -6.81 -7.49
CA LEU A 51 19.40 -6.27 -6.12
C LEU A 51 18.01 -5.72 -5.79
N LEU A 52 17.41 -4.95 -6.70
CA LEU A 52 16.07 -4.41 -6.53
C LEU A 52 15.01 -5.49 -6.30
N ARG A 53 15.13 -6.65 -6.95
CA ARG A 53 14.22 -7.79 -6.72
C ARG A 53 14.39 -8.39 -5.33
N ILE A 54 15.64 -8.52 -4.85
CA ILE A 54 15.92 -9.02 -3.50
C ILE A 54 15.35 -8.06 -2.46
N GLU A 55 15.60 -6.77 -2.61
CA GLU A 55 15.01 -5.72 -1.77
C GLU A 55 13.48 -5.77 -1.82
N GLY A 56 12.91 -6.03 -3.00
CA GLY A 56 11.48 -6.24 -3.16
C GLY A 56 10.94 -7.38 -2.30
N PHE A 57 11.60 -8.55 -2.30
CA PHE A 57 11.18 -9.65 -1.43
C PHE A 57 11.28 -9.30 0.06
N VAL A 58 12.30 -8.54 0.46
CA VAL A 58 12.44 -8.06 1.85
C VAL A 58 11.31 -7.11 2.23
N VAL A 59 11.01 -6.12 1.38
CA VAL A 59 9.91 -5.16 1.59
C VAL A 59 8.57 -5.88 1.69
N TRP A 60 8.32 -6.85 0.81
CA TRP A 60 7.10 -7.66 0.83
C TRP A 60 7.00 -8.50 2.09
N GLY A 61 8.07 -9.22 2.45
CA GLY A 61 8.11 -10.06 3.65
C GLY A 61 7.91 -9.26 4.93
N ALA A 62 8.61 -8.13 5.08
CA ALA A 62 8.47 -7.23 6.21
C ALA A 62 7.05 -6.64 6.31
N SER A 63 6.47 -6.25 5.18
CA SER A 63 5.11 -5.70 5.13
C SER A 63 4.07 -6.76 5.52
N ILE A 64 4.20 -7.99 5.03
CA ILE A 64 3.33 -9.11 5.42
C ILE A 64 3.43 -9.37 6.92
N ALA A 65 4.65 -9.45 7.46
CA ALA A 65 4.87 -9.69 8.89
C ALA A 65 4.27 -8.57 9.75
N LEU A 66 4.46 -7.31 9.35
CA LEU A 66 3.90 -6.16 10.05
C LEU A 66 2.36 -6.16 9.99
N LEU A 67 1.76 -6.42 8.81
CA LEU A 67 0.31 -6.52 8.69
C LEU A 67 -0.26 -7.68 9.51
N ALA A 68 0.39 -8.84 9.54
CA ALA A 68 -0.01 -9.97 10.38
C ALA A 68 0.03 -9.59 11.87
N PHE A 69 1.11 -8.92 12.31
CA PHE A 69 1.24 -8.40 13.67
C PHE A 69 0.13 -7.39 14.00
N LEU A 70 -0.10 -6.40 13.14
CA LEU A 70 -1.15 -5.40 13.31
C LEU A 70 -2.54 -6.04 13.32
N ARG A 71 -2.79 -7.06 12.50
CA ARG A 71 -4.07 -7.79 12.46
C ARG A 71 -4.37 -8.50 13.77
N ALA A 72 -3.35 -9.07 14.42
CA ALA A 72 -3.47 -9.69 15.74
C ALA A 72 -3.72 -8.64 16.85
N ARG A 73 -3.16 -7.43 16.70
CA ARG A 73 -3.35 -6.33 17.66
C ARG A 73 -4.72 -5.68 17.53
N VAL A 74 -5.21 -5.41 16.32
CA VAL A 74 -6.50 -4.75 16.06
C VAL A 74 -7.68 -5.43 16.76
N GLY A 75 -7.65 -6.77 16.89
CA GLY A 75 -8.70 -7.51 17.60
C GLY A 75 -8.67 -7.37 19.13
N LYS A 76 -7.52 -6.98 19.69
CA LYS A 76 -7.28 -6.83 21.14
C LYS A 76 -7.20 -5.37 21.60
N SER A 77 -7.09 -4.43 20.67
CA SER A 77 -6.89 -3.01 20.97
C SER A 77 -8.18 -2.33 21.45
N ALA A 78 -8.02 -1.42 22.42
CA ALA A 78 -9.07 -0.49 22.81
C ALA A 78 -9.51 0.39 21.63
N ASP A 79 -10.78 0.81 21.63
CA ASP A 79 -11.43 1.56 20.53
C ASP A 79 -10.73 2.86 20.12
N LEU A 80 -9.85 3.41 20.97
CA LEU A 80 -9.10 4.64 20.71
C LEU A 80 -7.88 4.41 19.80
N ALA A 81 -7.21 3.26 19.87
CA ALA A 81 -5.99 2.98 19.08
C ALA A 81 -6.30 2.35 17.72
N ARG A 82 -7.51 1.82 17.55
CA ARG A 82 -7.94 1.12 16.34
C ARG A 82 -7.85 1.95 15.04
N PRO A 83 -8.24 3.24 15.00
CA PRO A 83 -8.13 4.06 13.79
C PRO A 83 -6.69 4.21 13.30
N SER A 84 -5.74 4.43 14.21
CA SER A 84 -4.32 4.54 13.88
C SER A 84 -3.78 3.24 13.29
N TYR A 85 -4.14 2.09 13.85
CA TYR A 85 -3.73 0.80 13.30
C TYR A 85 -4.29 0.54 11.88
N LEU A 86 -5.50 1.00 11.59
CA LEU A 86 -6.07 0.90 10.24
C LEU A 86 -5.26 1.75 9.25
N VAL A 87 -5.01 3.01 9.59
CA VAL A 87 -4.25 3.93 8.72
C VAL A 87 -2.83 3.40 8.47
N VAL A 88 -2.14 2.96 9.52
CA VAL A 88 -0.79 2.38 9.38
C VAL A 88 -0.82 1.14 8.49
N SER A 89 -1.81 0.26 8.66
CA SER A 89 -1.94 -0.94 7.81
C SER A 89 -2.16 -0.58 6.34
N TRP A 90 -2.95 0.46 6.06
CA TRP A 90 -3.18 0.93 4.69
C TRP A 90 -1.93 1.57 4.07
N ILE A 91 -1.19 2.40 4.82
CA ILE A 91 0.05 3.02 4.36
C ILE A 91 1.13 1.96 4.08
N VAL A 92 1.24 0.93 4.92
CA VAL A 92 2.17 -0.19 4.67
C VAL A 92 1.84 -0.88 3.35
N ALA A 93 0.56 -1.11 3.07
CA ALA A 93 0.14 -1.74 1.82
C ALA A 93 0.33 -0.82 0.60
N GLU A 94 0.12 0.48 0.75
CA GLU A 94 0.42 1.50 -0.26
C GLU A 94 1.92 1.49 -0.61
N ALA A 95 2.80 1.45 0.39
CA ALA A 95 4.25 1.43 0.17
C ALA A 95 4.68 0.22 -0.67
N VAL A 96 4.08 -0.96 -0.46
CA VAL A 96 4.32 -2.16 -1.29
C VAL A 96 3.87 -1.93 -2.74
N ALA A 97 2.71 -1.30 -2.95
CA ALA A 97 2.22 -0.99 -4.29
C ALA A 97 3.10 0.03 -5.03
N LEU A 98 3.51 1.10 -4.34
CA LEU A 98 4.44 2.10 -4.88
C LEU A 98 5.81 1.49 -5.19
N PHE A 99 6.33 0.64 -4.30
CA PHE A 99 7.57 -0.10 -4.58
C PHE A 99 7.44 -0.94 -5.85
N GLY A 100 6.33 -1.66 -6.01
CA GLY A 100 6.05 -2.39 -7.25
C GLY A 100 6.00 -1.48 -8.49
N GLY A 101 5.50 -0.26 -8.33
CA GLY A 101 5.52 0.77 -9.37
C GLY A 101 6.93 1.26 -9.71
N VAL A 102 7.81 1.40 -8.72
CA VAL A 102 9.24 1.74 -8.93
C VAL A 102 9.93 0.62 -9.70
N VAL A 103 9.68 -0.65 -9.33
CA VAL A 103 10.20 -1.81 -10.07
C VAL A 103 9.68 -1.79 -11.51
N TYR A 104 8.39 -1.51 -11.71
CA TYR A 104 7.82 -1.38 -13.05
C TYR A 104 8.48 -0.25 -13.85
N PHE A 105 8.70 0.91 -13.24
CA PHE A 105 9.38 2.03 -13.89
C PHE A 105 10.81 1.70 -14.32
N LEU A 106 11.58 1.01 -13.48
CA LEU A 106 13.00 0.73 -13.75
C LEU A 106 13.23 -0.49 -14.65
N SER A 107 12.36 -1.50 -14.55
CA SER A 107 12.55 -2.79 -15.25
C SER A 107 11.61 -3.00 -16.43
N GLY A 108 10.54 -2.21 -16.55
CA GLY A 108 9.45 -2.45 -17.50
C GLY A 108 8.52 -3.61 -17.12
N ASP A 109 8.79 -4.34 -16.03
CA ASP A 109 7.97 -5.46 -15.60
C ASP A 109 6.77 -5.00 -14.74
N ALA A 110 5.60 -4.89 -15.37
CA ALA A 110 4.36 -4.45 -14.72
C ALA A 110 3.84 -5.44 -13.67
N ARG A 111 4.35 -6.68 -13.62
CA ARG A 111 3.86 -7.73 -12.71
C ARG A 111 4.03 -7.32 -11.25
N TRP A 112 5.12 -6.64 -10.91
CA TRP A 112 5.40 -6.18 -9.54
C TRP A 112 4.40 -5.11 -9.09
N TYR A 113 4.08 -4.16 -9.97
CA TYR A 113 3.07 -3.14 -9.69
C TYR A 113 1.67 -3.75 -9.53
N ILE A 114 1.26 -4.64 -10.44
CA ILE A 114 -0.04 -5.31 -10.36
C ILE A 114 -0.15 -6.14 -9.09
N ALA A 115 0.88 -6.92 -8.75
CA ALA A 115 0.92 -7.70 -7.52
C ALA A 115 0.81 -6.79 -6.28
N GLY A 116 1.52 -5.67 -6.26
CA GLY A 116 1.42 -4.67 -5.19
C GLY A 116 0.02 -4.04 -5.08
N LEU A 117 -0.65 -3.78 -6.20
CA LEU A 117 -2.02 -3.28 -6.22
C LEU A 117 -2.99 -4.32 -5.62
N PHE A 118 -2.86 -5.59 -6.01
CA PHE A 118 -3.65 -6.67 -5.41
C PHE A 118 -3.38 -6.80 -3.90
N PHE A 119 -2.13 -6.66 -3.48
CA PHE A 119 -1.76 -6.65 -2.07
C PHE A 119 -2.44 -5.52 -1.30
N MET A 120 -2.44 -4.31 -1.86
CA MET A 120 -3.12 -3.15 -1.29
C MET A 120 -4.63 -3.37 -1.18
N ILE A 121 -5.29 -3.88 -2.22
CA ILE A 121 -6.71 -4.22 -2.20
C ILE A 121 -7.01 -5.29 -1.15
N ALA A 122 -6.16 -6.31 -1.03
CA ALA A 122 -6.29 -7.34 -0.01
C ALA A 122 -6.17 -6.76 1.41
N ALA A 123 -5.21 -5.86 1.66
CA ALA A 123 -5.07 -5.18 2.95
C ALA A 123 -6.30 -4.31 3.27
N PHE A 124 -6.85 -3.64 2.26
CA PHE A 124 -8.07 -2.85 2.35
C PHE A 124 -9.30 -3.69 2.74
N LEU A 125 -9.37 -4.94 2.29
CA LEU A 125 -10.40 -5.90 2.68
C LEU A 125 -10.16 -6.49 4.06
N LEU A 126 -8.90 -6.79 4.40
CA LEU A 126 -8.50 -7.36 5.69
C LEU A 126 -8.63 -6.38 6.86
N PHE A 127 -8.48 -5.08 6.58
CA PHE A 127 -8.63 -3.97 7.51
C PHE A 127 -9.81 -3.08 7.09
N PRO A 128 -11.06 -3.55 7.25
CA PRO A 128 -12.24 -2.83 6.77
C PRO A 128 -12.60 -1.65 7.66
N LEU A 129 -13.16 -0.61 7.05
CA LEU A 129 -13.96 0.39 7.75
C LEU A 129 -15.21 -0.29 8.31
N ARG A 130 -15.50 -0.14 9.61
CA ARG A 130 -16.80 -0.56 10.15
C ARG A 130 -17.86 0.33 9.51
N ARG A 131 -18.86 -0.28 8.86
CA ARG A 131 -20.07 0.43 8.44
C ARG A 131 -20.78 0.94 9.71
N ALA A 132 -21.07 2.24 9.75
CA ALA A 132 -21.98 2.82 10.74
C ALA A 132 -23.36 2.16 10.66
#